data_AF-A0AAU9WSD0-F1
#
_entry.id   AF-A0AAU9WSD0-F1
#
_cell.length_a   1.000
_cell.length_b   1.000
_cell.length_c   1.000
_cell.angle_alpha   90.00
_cell.angle_beta   90.00
_cell.angle_gamma   90.00
#
_symmetry.space_group_name_H-M   'P 1'
#
loop_
_entity.id
_entity.type
_entity.pdbx_description
1 polymer ?
#
loop_
_entity_poly.entity_id
_entity_poly.type
_entity_poly.pdbx_seq_one_letter_code
_entity_poly.pdbx_strand_id
1 'polypeptide(L)'
;YLEAKFKLGQETGRKLHPDNVSKEMRRALNSDGKLRQQLVATDEDICAAEEEVNFHIAREEILADINLEHPIVFDQYNICALVRDNSLTRFKLGLLQILCEKFNLEAFITDRRKKSSYV
;
A
#
# COMPACT_ATOMS: atom_id res chain seq x y z
N TYR A 1 10.07 10.00 -40.70
CA TYR A 1 9.13 11.05 -40.28
C TYR A 1 9.85 12.31 -39.80
N LEU A 2 10.71 12.27 -38.75
CA LEU A 2 11.49 13.45 -38.29
C LEU A 2 12.25 14.15 -39.43
N GLU A 3 13.04 13.39 -40.17
CA GLU A 3 13.84 13.89 -41.29
C GLU A 3 12.98 14.58 -42.35
N ALA A 4 11.81 14.03 -42.66
CA ALA A 4 10.88 14.60 -43.63
C ALA A 4 10.28 15.93 -43.13
N LYS A 5 9.88 16.01 -41.86
CA LYS A 5 9.36 17.25 -41.27
C LYS A 5 10.45 18.31 -41.10
N PHE A 6 11.69 17.89 -40.88
CA PHE A 6 12.85 18.77 -40.81
C PHE A 6 13.16 19.39 -42.18
N LYS A 7 13.24 18.59 -43.25
CA LYS A 7 13.40 19.09 -44.63
C LYS A 7 12.27 20.01 -45.05
N LEU A 8 11.02 19.63 -44.77
CA LEU A 8 9.86 20.50 -45.02
C LEU A 8 9.98 21.85 -44.29
N GLY A 9 10.48 21.84 -43.05
CA GLY A 9 10.73 23.08 -42.31
C GLY A 9 11.85 23.94 -42.89
N GLN A 10 12.88 23.33 -43.49
CA GLN A 10 13.93 24.03 -44.22
C GLN A 10 13.39 24.67 -45.51
N GLU A 11 12.59 23.93 -46.27
CA GLU A 11 11.99 24.39 -47.54
C GLU A 11 10.93 25.48 -47.33
N THR A 12 10.11 25.35 -46.30
CA THR A 12 8.99 26.27 -46.02
C THR A 12 9.36 27.43 -45.10
N GLY A 13 10.53 27.37 -44.45
CA GLY A 13 10.98 28.34 -43.44
C GLY A 13 10.16 28.34 -42.15
N ARG A 14 9.21 27.41 -41.97
CA ARG A 14 8.34 27.31 -40.79
C ARG A 14 8.48 25.96 -40.13
N LYS A 15 8.90 25.95 -38.87
CA LYS A 15 8.97 24.73 -38.07
C LYS A 15 7.57 24.30 -37.62
N LEU A 16 7.34 22.99 -37.59
CA LEU A 16 6.14 22.44 -36.96
C LEU A 16 6.17 22.68 -35.45
N HIS A 17 4.98 22.90 -34.87
CA HIS A 17 4.83 23.06 -33.43
C HIS A 17 5.24 21.78 -32.69
N PRO A 18 5.99 21.88 -31.57
CA PRO A 18 6.49 20.71 -30.84
C PRO A 18 5.39 19.71 -30.47
N ASP A 19 4.22 20.19 -30.04
CA ASP A 19 3.09 19.30 -29.69
C ASP A 19 2.55 18.51 -30.89
N ASN A 20 2.54 19.14 -32.07
CA ASN A 20 2.09 18.48 -33.29
C ASN A 20 3.10 17.42 -33.73
N VAL A 21 4.39 17.72 -33.61
CA VAL A 21 5.46 16.75 -33.84
C VAL A 21 5.29 15.57 -32.88
N SER A 22 5.15 15.81 -31.58
CA SER A 22 4.96 14.76 -30.57
C SER A 22 3.75 13.87 -30.83
N LYS A 23 2.61 14.46 -31.20
CA LYS A 23 1.37 13.72 -31.53
C LYS A 23 1.52 12.87 -32.78
N GLU A 24 2.11 13.42 -33.84
CA GLU A 24 2.32 12.68 -35.08
C GLU A 24 3.43 11.62 -34.95
N MET A 25 4.46 11.82 -34.11
CA MET A 25 5.45 10.78 -33.77
C MET A 25 4.80 9.55 -33.15
N ARG A 26 3.91 9.78 -32.18
CA ARG A 26 3.19 8.71 -31.48
C ARG A 26 2.37 7.85 -32.46
N ARG A 27 1.93 8.44 -33.57
CA ARG A 27 1.15 7.77 -34.62
C ARG A 27 1.97 7.39 -35.84
N ALA A 28 3.27 7.66 -35.85
CA ALA A 28 4.11 7.42 -37.01
C ALA A 28 4.26 5.92 -37.26
N LEU A 29 4.14 5.54 -38.53
CA LEU A 29 4.34 4.16 -38.98
C LEU A 29 5.82 3.89 -39.28
N ASN A 30 6.21 2.62 -39.19
CA ASN A 30 7.45 2.08 -39.75
C ASN A 30 7.33 1.95 -41.27
N SER A 31 8.44 1.62 -41.93
CA SER A 31 8.47 1.29 -43.37
C SER A 31 7.43 0.24 -43.76
N ASP A 32 7.14 -0.67 -42.84
CA ASP A 32 6.25 -1.81 -43.05
C ASP A 32 4.77 -1.48 -42.75
N GLY A 33 4.43 -0.19 -42.58
CA GLY A 33 3.07 0.28 -42.31
C GLY A 33 2.55 -0.02 -40.90
N LYS A 34 3.37 -0.60 -40.01
CA LYS A 34 3.02 -0.83 -38.60
C LYS A 34 3.32 0.38 -37.73
N LEU A 35 2.52 0.66 -36.71
CA LEU A 35 2.79 1.73 -35.74
C LEU A 35 4.14 1.49 -35.05
N ARG A 36 4.95 2.56 -34.95
CA ARG A 36 6.29 2.52 -34.34
C ARG A 36 6.30 2.03 -32.90
N GLN A 37 5.20 2.22 -32.18
CA GLN A 37 5.08 1.82 -30.80
C GLN A 37 3.61 1.51 -30.49
N GLN A 38 3.20 0.27 -30.73
CA GLN A 38 2.25 -0.33 -29.81
C GLN A 38 3.10 -0.86 -28.65
N LEU A 39 2.97 -0.24 -27.47
CA LEU A 39 3.17 -0.97 -26.22
C LEU A 39 2.03 -2.00 -26.19
N VAL A 40 2.21 -3.08 -26.94
CA VAL A 40 1.41 -4.28 -26.74
C VAL A 40 1.88 -4.78 -25.39
N ALA A 41 1.00 -4.72 -24.38
CA ALA A 41 1.27 -5.35 -23.10
C ALA A 41 1.69 -6.78 -23.41
N THR A 42 2.90 -7.16 -22.99
CA THR A 42 3.37 -8.52 -23.21
C THR A 42 2.59 -9.46 -22.30
N ASP A 43 2.65 -10.76 -22.59
CA ASP A 43 2.03 -11.75 -21.71
C ASP A 43 2.60 -11.63 -20.28
N GLU A 44 3.87 -11.23 -20.15
CA GLU A 44 4.50 -10.93 -18.85
C GLU A 44 3.90 -9.70 -18.16
N ASP A 45 3.59 -8.62 -18.91
CA ASP A 45 2.93 -7.43 -18.34
C ASP A 45 1.53 -7.77 -17.80
N ILE A 46 0.82 -8.68 -18.47
CA ILE A 46 -0.51 -9.15 -18.06
C ILE A 46 -0.38 -10.02 -16.80
N CYS A 47 0.51 -11.01 -16.81
CA CYS A 47 0.74 -11.87 -15.65
C CYS A 47 1.18 -11.07 -14.41
N ALA A 48 2.06 -10.08 -14.59
CA ALA A 48 2.50 -9.23 -13.48
C ALA A 48 1.34 -8.42 -12.87
N ALA A 49 0.44 -7.88 -13.70
CA ALA A 49 -0.74 -7.16 -13.24
C ALA A 49 -1.72 -8.09 -12.49
N GLU A 50 -1.92 -9.31 -12.98
CA GLU A 50 -2.75 -10.31 -12.32
C GLU A 50 -2.16 -10.73 -10.96
N GLU A 51 -0.84 -10.92 -10.87
CA GLU A 51 -0.16 -11.28 -9.62
C GLU A 51 -0.24 -10.16 -8.57
N GLU A 52 -0.08 -8.89 -8.99
CA GLU A 52 -0.26 -7.74 -8.10
C GLU A 52 -1.67 -7.70 -7.50
N VAL A 53 -2.69 -7.96 -8.31
CA VAL A 53 -4.09 -8.04 -7.86
C VAL A 53 -4.28 -9.21 -6.89
N ASN A 54 -3.74 -10.39 -7.20
CA ASN A 54 -3.84 -11.55 -6.33
C ASN A 54 -3.19 -11.31 -4.97
N PHE A 55 -1.99 -10.71 -4.95
CA PHE A 55 -1.31 -10.36 -3.72
C PHE A 55 -2.09 -9.32 -2.90
N HIS A 56 -2.65 -8.31 -3.57
CA HIS A 56 -3.47 -7.31 -2.93
C HIS A 56 -4.70 -7.93 -2.27
N ILE A 57 -5.44 -8.80 -2.97
CA ILE A 57 -6.63 -9.47 -2.42
C ILE A 57 -6.26 -10.32 -1.21
N ALA A 58 -5.22 -11.16 -1.32
CA ALA A 58 -4.77 -11.99 -0.22
C ALA A 58 -4.36 -11.16 1.01
N ARG A 59 -3.68 -10.03 0.79
CA ARG A 59 -3.32 -9.09 1.86
C ARG A 59 -4.55 -8.49 2.54
N GLU A 60 -5.52 -8.04 1.77
CA GLU A 60 -6.73 -7.42 2.31
C GLU A 60 -7.60 -8.43 3.07
N GLU A 61 -7.70 -9.69 2.61
CA GLU A 61 -8.37 -10.77 3.34
C GLU A 61 -7.71 -11.01 4.71
N ILE A 62 -6.38 -11.12 4.73
CA ILE A 62 -5.63 -11.31 5.99
C ILE A 62 -5.81 -10.09 6.92
N LEU A 63 -5.77 -8.86 6.39
CA LEU A 63 -5.98 -7.66 7.21
C LEU A 63 -7.41 -7.57 7.74
N ALA A 64 -8.41 -7.99 6.96
CA ALA A 64 -9.79 -8.09 7.39
C ALA A 64 -9.96 -9.11 8.53
N ASP A 65 -9.27 -10.25 8.47
CA ASP A 65 -9.25 -11.22 9.56
C ASP A 65 -8.61 -10.65 10.84
N ILE A 66 -7.58 -9.82 10.70
CA ILE A 66 -6.81 -9.26 11.83
C ILE A 66 -7.62 -8.25 12.66
N ASN A 67 -8.73 -7.66 12.17
CA ASN A 67 -9.75 -6.88 12.92
C ASN A 67 -9.27 -5.87 14.00
N LEU A 68 -7.99 -5.47 14.00
CA LEU A 68 -7.42 -4.52 14.96
C LEU A 68 -7.38 -3.14 14.31
N GLU A 69 -8.53 -2.50 14.22
CA GLU A 69 -8.62 -1.10 13.81
C GLU A 69 -8.51 -0.17 15.02
N HIS A 70 -7.72 0.90 14.87
CA HIS A 70 -7.67 1.95 15.87
C HIS A 70 -8.90 2.87 15.75
N PRO A 71 -9.46 3.36 16.87
CA PRO A 71 -9.05 3.08 18.25
C PRO A 71 -9.55 1.72 18.76
N ILE A 72 -8.69 1.01 19.50
CA ILE A 72 -9.02 -0.24 20.15
C ILE A 72 -9.90 0.08 21.36
N VAL A 73 -11.18 -0.29 21.28
CA VAL A 73 -12.17 -0.09 22.34
C VAL A 73 -12.56 -1.44 22.92
N PHE A 74 -12.60 -1.53 24.24
CA PHE A 74 -13.11 -2.68 24.97
C PHE A 74 -14.13 -2.21 26.00
N ASP A 75 -15.39 -2.64 25.83
CA ASP A 75 -16.53 -2.20 26.65
C ASP A 75 -16.62 -0.66 26.67
N GLN A 76 -16.41 -0.02 27.82
CA GLN A 76 -16.39 1.44 27.98
C GLN A 76 -14.99 2.07 27.88
N TYR A 77 -13.93 1.29 27.63
CA TYR A 77 -12.55 1.74 27.68
C TYR A 77 -11.93 1.87 26.29
N ASN A 78 -11.51 3.09 25.92
CA ASN A 78 -10.66 3.31 24.75
C ASN A 78 -9.20 3.08 25.12
N ILE A 79 -8.68 1.88 24.85
CA ILE A 79 -7.34 1.45 25.24
C ILE A 79 -6.27 2.34 24.61
N CYS A 80 -6.48 2.79 23.37
CA CYS A 80 -5.56 3.70 22.70
C CYS A 80 -5.42 5.05 23.42
N ALA A 81 -6.52 5.60 23.92
CA ALA A 81 -6.49 6.80 24.75
C ALA A 81 -5.80 6.51 26.10
N LEU A 82 -6.12 5.38 26.74
CA LEU A 82 -5.53 5.02 28.02
C LEU A 82 -4.01 4.81 27.96
N VAL A 83 -3.49 4.26 26.85
CA VAL A 83 -2.04 4.15 26.62
C VAL A 83 -1.43 5.52 26.36
N ARG A 84 -2.07 6.36 25.54
CA ARG A 84 -1.62 7.73 25.27
C ARG A 84 -1.51 8.57 26.55
N ASP A 85 -2.46 8.40 27.45
CA ASP A 85 -2.52 9.12 28.73
C ASP A 85 -1.72 8.42 29.84
N ASN A 86 -1.05 7.31 29.52
CA ASN A 86 -0.27 6.46 30.42
C ASN A 86 -1.04 6.01 31.68
N SER A 87 -2.37 5.91 31.56
CA SER A 87 -3.29 5.60 32.66
C SER A 87 -3.60 4.11 32.77
N LEU A 88 -3.27 3.31 31.74
CA LEU A 88 -3.50 1.86 31.70
C LEU A 88 -2.86 1.12 32.89
N THR A 89 -1.71 1.60 33.37
CA THR A 89 -0.97 1.03 34.51
C THR A 89 -1.70 1.15 35.85
N ARG A 90 -2.67 2.05 35.97
CA ARG A 90 -3.44 2.29 37.20
C ARG A 90 -4.67 1.40 37.32
N PHE A 91 -4.99 0.64 36.27
CA PHE A 91 -6.15 -0.25 36.28
C PHE A 91 -5.90 -1.48 37.15
N LYS A 92 -6.99 -2.02 37.69
CA LYS A 92 -6.94 -3.24 38.50
C LYS A 92 -6.44 -4.41 37.65
N LEU A 93 -5.59 -5.25 38.25
CA LEU A 93 -5.04 -6.45 37.62
C LEU A 93 -6.11 -7.32 36.96
N GLY A 94 -7.28 -7.47 37.60
CA GLY A 94 -8.38 -8.25 37.02
C GLY A 94 -8.93 -7.70 35.70
N LEU A 95 -9.01 -6.37 35.53
CA LEU A 95 -9.43 -5.80 34.24
C LEU A 95 -8.35 -6.01 33.17
N LEU A 96 -7.07 -5.84 33.55
CA LEU A 96 -5.93 -6.05 32.66
C LEU A 96 -5.86 -7.51 32.19
N GLN A 97 -6.17 -8.46 33.06
CA GLN A 97 -6.22 -9.88 32.71
C GLN A 97 -7.34 -10.20 31.70
N ILE A 98 -8.55 -9.66 31.92
CA ILE A 98 -9.67 -9.80 30.98
C ILE A 98 -9.34 -9.19 29.62
N LEU A 99 -8.67 -8.03 29.61
CA LEU A 99 -8.20 -7.39 28.39
C LEU A 99 -7.22 -8.31 27.64
N CYS A 100 -6.21 -8.84 28.32
CA CYS A 100 -5.26 -9.76 27.70
C CYS A 100 -5.94 -11.00 27.11
N GLU A 101 -6.88 -11.61 27.83
CA GLU A 101 -7.66 -12.75 27.34
C GLU A 101 -8.49 -12.39 26.10
N LYS A 102 -9.15 -11.22 26.10
CA LYS A 102 -9.99 -10.78 24.98
C LYS A 102 -9.21 -10.45 23.71
N PHE A 103 -7.94 -10.05 23.83
CA PHE A 103 -7.06 -9.78 22.69
C PHE A 103 -6.11 -10.95 22.38
N ASN A 104 -6.31 -12.13 22.97
CA ASN A 104 -5.45 -13.31 22.82
C ASN A 104 -3.97 -13.01 23.09
N LEU A 105 -3.69 -12.13 24.04
CA LEU A 105 -2.34 -11.82 24.49
C LEU A 105 -1.94 -12.82 25.57
N GLU A 106 -0.86 -13.58 25.35
CA GLU A 106 -0.29 -14.46 26.38
C GLU A 106 0.25 -13.61 27.55
N ALA A 107 -0.60 -13.42 28.56
CA ALA A 107 -0.21 -12.78 29.80
C ALA A 107 0.41 -13.83 30.74
N PHE A 108 1.74 -13.86 30.82
CA PHE A 108 2.43 -14.53 31.91
C PHE A 108 2.19 -13.73 33.19
N ILE A 109 1.11 -14.05 33.90
CA ILE A 109 0.88 -13.54 35.24
C ILE A 109 1.96 -14.15 36.12
N THR A 110 3.05 -13.41 36.34
CA THR A 110 4.02 -13.80 37.36
C THR A 110 3.32 -13.61 38.70
N ASP A 111 2.81 -14.71 39.26
CA ASP A 111 2.23 -14.75 40.59
C ASP A 111 3.34 -14.60 41.65
N ARG A 112 4.07 -13.49 41.60
CA ARG A 112 5.11 -13.15 42.57
C ARG A 112 4.49 -12.38 43.72
N ARG A 113 3.65 -13.06 44.50
CA ARG A 113 3.67 -12.80 45.94
C ARG A 113 4.99 -13.32 46.47
N LYS A 114 6.05 -12.51 46.36
CA LYS A 114 7.24 -12.71 47.20
C LYS A 114 6.79 -12.45 48.63
N LYS A 115 6.38 -13.50 49.35
CA LYS A 115 6.37 -13.43 50.81
C LYS A 115 7.82 -13.21 51.23
N SER A 116 8.11 -12.05 51.79
CA SER A 116 9.36 -11.86 52.53
C SER A 116 9.38 -12.92 53.63
N SER A 117 10.42 -13.76 53.64
CA SER A 117 10.78 -14.47 54.85
C SER A 117 11.33 -13.42 55.81
N TYR A 118 10.58 -13.09 56.86
CA TYR A 118 11.18 -12.42 58.00
C TYR A 118 12.16 -13.42 58.63
N VAL A 119 13.45 -13.14 58.48
CA VAL A 119 14.52 -13.74 59.29
C VAL A 119 14.69 -12.87 60.52
#